data_AF-A0A943JMF4-F1
#
_entry.id   AF-A0A943JMF4-F1
#
_cell.length_a   1.000
_cell.length_b   1.000
_cell.length_c   1.000
_cell.angle_alpha   90.00
_cell.angle_beta   90.00
_cell.angle_gamma   90.00
#
_symmetry.space_group_name_H-M   'P 1'
#
loop_
_entity.id
_entity.type
_entity.pdbx_description
1 polymer ?
#
loop_
_entity_poly.entity_id
_entity_poly.type
_entity_poly.pdbx_seq_one_letter_code
_entity_poly.pdbx_strand_id
1 'polypeptide(L)'
;MKSKLSIFFIILITLVSIMNISFAETGRLVDIPVPPNSSGYADFTEKEAADRAREYEESKNNAVTADYFVGKSSDNYLKSLNVEGYELSPEFNRQMDTYTIYVKDDSINTFNVTAEPDNENAKIEGTGTITVSQEERLINIKVTAENGDLKVYTINIENESNKPKAVAGNINMNYIIIIAIIILLVAVIAIIIKKKNK
;
A
#
# COMPACT_ATOMS: atom_id res chain seq x y z
N MET A 1 48.12 -4.93 24.25
CA MET A 1 46.73 -5.16 23.76
C MET A 1 46.50 -4.79 22.29
N LYS A 2 47.18 -3.79 21.72
CA LYS A 2 46.95 -3.34 20.33
C LYS A 2 47.37 -4.35 19.24
N SER A 3 48.39 -5.20 19.47
CA SER A 3 48.84 -6.17 18.46
C SER A 3 47.89 -7.36 18.28
N LYS A 4 47.24 -7.83 19.36
CA LYS A 4 46.27 -8.93 19.30
C LYS A 4 44.98 -8.55 18.55
N LEU A 5 44.56 -7.29 18.65
CA LEU A 5 43.40 -6.76 17.92
C LEU A 5 43.66 -6.64 16.41
N SER A 6 44.89 -6.30 16.03
CA SER A 6 45.30 -6.22 14.61
C SER A 6 45.37 -7.59 13.94
N ILE A 7 45.84 -8.62 14.64
CA ILE A 7 45.91 -9.99 14.12
C ILE A 7 44.49 -10.56 13.94
N PHE A 8 43.57 -10.25 14.86
CA PHE A 8 42.16 -10.65 14.76
C PHE A 8 41.46 -10.03 13.54
N PHE A 9 41.74 -8.76 13.23
CA PHE A 9 41.20 -8.08 12.06
C PHE A 9 41.73 -8.65 10.73
N ILE A 10 43.02 -9.02 10.68
CA ILE A 10 43.61 -9.64 9.48
C ILE A 10 43.00 -11.03 9.24
N ILE A 11 42.83 -11.84 10.30
CA ILE A 11 42.17 -13.15 10.21
C ILE A 11 40.71 -13.02 9.75
N LEU A 12 39.99 -12.03 10.28
CA LEU A 12 38.59 -11.76 9.89
C LEU A 12 38.47 -11.33 8.42
N ILE A 13 39.39 -10.48 7.94
CA ILE A 13 39.44 -10.08 6.52
C ILE A 13 39.76 -11.28 5.62
N THR A 14 40.68 -12.17 6.02
CA THR A 14 40.98 -13.38 5.26
C THR A 14 39.82 -14.39 5.25
N LEU A 15 39.05 -14.49 6.33
CA LEU A 15 37.87 -15.37 6.38
C LEU A 15 36.73 -14.86 5.48
N VAL A 16 36.53 -13.54 5.41
CA VAL A 16 35.50 -12.93 4.55
C VAL A 16 35.81 -13.11 3.06
N SER A 17 37.09 -13.15 2.66
CA SER A 17 37.49 -13.42 1.27
C SER A 17 37.16 -14.84 0.79
N ILE A 18 36.95 -15.81 1.67
CA ILE A 18 36.66 -17.21 1.30
C ILE A 18 35.16 -17.41 0.98
N MET A 19 34.28 -16.50 1.42
CA MET A 19 32.82 -16.65 1.34
C MET A 19 32.20 -16.14 0.02
N ASN A 20 33.00 -15.60 -0.91
CA ASN A 20 32.53 -15.04 -2.20
C ASN A 20 33.01 -15.85 -3.41
N ILE A 21 32.91 -17.18 -3.35
CA ILE A 21 32.98 -18.02 -4.55
C ILE A 21 31.64 -18.72 -4.66
N SER A 22 30.66 -18.02 -5.23
CA SER A 22 29.49 -18.67 -5.80
C SER A 22 29.98 -19.45 -7.01
N PHE A 23 30.04 -20.77 -6.92
CA PHE A 23 30.26 -21.63 -8.07
C PHE A 23 29.15 -21.35 -9.07
N ALA A 24 29.50 -20.76 -10.22
CA ALA A 24 28.64 -20.81 -11.38
C ALA A 24 28.64 -22.26 -11.85
N GLU A 25 27.59 -23.00 -11.52
CA GLU A 25 27.30 -24.27 -12.16
C GLU A 25 27.02 -23.94 -13.63
N THR A 26 27.97 -24.27 -14.50
CA THR A 26 27.75 -24.17 -15.94
C THR A 26 26.58 -25.08 -16.27
N GLY A 27 25.45 -24.48 -16.65
CA GLY A 27 24.26 -25.23 -17.03
C GLY A 27 24.63 -26.29 -18.05
N ARG A 28 24.42 -27.56 -17.69
CA ARG A 28 24.54 -28.66 -18.64
C ARG A 28 23.36 -28.53 -19.60
N LEU A 29 23.64 -28.34 -20.88
CA LEU A 29 22.61 -28.40 -21.91
C LEU A 29 21.98 -29.79 -21.86
N VAL A 30 20.75 -29.87 -21.36
CA VAL A 30 19.88 -31.01 -21.60
C VAL A 30 19.35 -30.81 -23.00
N ASP A 31 19.70 -31.72 -23.92
CA ASP A 31 18.97 -31.84 -25.18
C ASP A 31 17.51 -32.13 -24.81
N ILE A 32 16.66 -31.11 -24.92
CA ILE A 32 15.21 -31.32 -24.87
C ILE A 32 14.90 -32.02 -26.19
N PRO A 33 14.41 -33.28 -26.18
CA PRO A 33 13.96 -33.91 -27.40
C PRO A 33 12.88 -33.01 -28.00
N VAL A 34 13.14 -32.52 -29.21
CA VAL A 34 12.13 -31.79 -29.98
C VAL A 34 10.97 -32.77 -30.17
N PRO A 35 9.75 -32.46 -29.71
CA PRO A 35 8.61 -33.31 -30.00
C PRO A 35 8.56 -33.48 -31.53
N PRO A 36 8.27 -34.68 -32.07
CA PRO A 36 8.38 -35.00 -33.50
C PRO A 36 7.39 -34.26 -34.43
N ASN A 37 7.03 -33.04 -34.06
CA ASN A 37 6.12 -32.12 -34.71
C ASN A 37 6.45 -30.67 -34.27
N SER A 38 7.73 -30.29 -34.35
CA SER A 38 8.13 -28.88 -34.48
C SER A 38 8.19 -28.50 -35.96
N SER A 39 7.06 -28.65 -36.64
CA SER A 39 6.72 -27.79 -37.77
C SER A 39 6.10 -26.55 -37.12
N GLY A 40 6.71 -25.38 -37.29
CA GLY A 40 6.06 -24.14 -36.88
C GLY A 40 4.61 -24.14 -37.38
N TYR A 41 3.65 -24.01 -36.47
CA TYR A 41 2.29 -23.66 -36.85
C TYR A 41 2.33 -22.22 -37.36
N ALA A 42 2.69 -22.08 -38.63
CA ALA A 42 2.36 -20.94 -39.46
C ALA A 42 1.24 -21.34 -40.43
N ASP A 43 0.37 -22.28 -40.04
CA ASP A 43 -0.92 -22.45 -40.71
C ASP A 43 -1.94 -21.54 -40.03
N PHE A 44 -1.70 -20.23 -40.13
CA PHE A 44 -2.79 -19.28 -39.93
C PHE A 44 -3.61 -19.34 -41.21
N THR A 45 -4.80 -19.92 -41.12
CA THR A 45 -5.71 -19.93 -42.26
C THR A 45 -6.06 -18.47 -42.61
N GLU A 46 -6.28 -18.19 -43.90
CA GLU A 46 -6.68 -16.85 -44.36
C GLU A 46 -7.93 -16.34 -43.61
N LYS A 47 -8.78 -17.29 -43.17
CA LYS A 47 -9.93 -17.04 -42.32
C LYS A 47 -9.55 -16.56 -40.91
N GLU A 48 -8.61 -17.23 -40.23
CA GLU A 48 -8.15 -16.81 -38.89
C GLU A 48 -7.42 -15.46 -38.89
N ALA A 49 -6.70 -15.16 -39.98
CA ALA A 49 -6.08 -13.85 -40.17
C ALA A 49 -7.16 -12.77 -40.40
N ALA A 50 -8.18 -13.08 -41.21
CA ALA A 50 -9.30 -12.17 -41.45
C ALA A 50 -10.18 -11.96 -40.21
N ASP A 51 -10.36 -12.99 -39.39
CA ASP A 51 -11.13 -12.91 -38.15
C ASP A 51 -10.38 -12.06 -37.11
N ARG A 52 -9.06 -12.24 -36.95
CA ARG A 52 -8.25 -11.35 -36.10
C ARG A 52 -8.17 -9.91 -36.61
N ALA A 53 -8.13 -9.71 -37.92
CA ALA A 53 -8.18 -8.37 -38.51
C ALA A 53 -9.54 -7.70 -38.29
N ARG A 54 -10.65 -8.46 -38.38
CA ARG A 54 -11.99 -7.96 -38.04
C ARG A 54 -12.12 -7.62 -36.56
N GLU A 55 -11.62 -8.47 -35.67
CA GLU A 55 -11.58 -8.21 -34.23
C GLU A 55 -10.78 -6.94 -33.89
N TYR A 56 -9.63 -6.74 -34.57
CA TYR A 56 -8.85 -5.51 -34.45
C TYR A 56 -9.59 -4.26 -34.94
N GLU A 57 -10.20 -4.29 -36.12
CA GLU A 57 -10.96 -3.15 -36.66
C GLU A 57 -12.23 -2.86 -35.84
N GLU A 58 -12.91 -3.89 -35.32
CA GLU A 58 -14.05 -3.73 -34.42
C GLU A 58 -13.63 -3.07 -33.10
N SER A 59 -12.47 -3.48 -32.54
CA SER A 59 -11.92 -2.85 -31.33
C SER A 59 -11.61 -1.36 -31.51
N LYS A 60 -11.20 -0.94 -32.71
CA LYS A 60 -10.90 0.46 -33.04
C LYS A 60 -12.14 1.34 -33.07
N ASN A 61 -13.27 0.79 -33.51
CA ASN A 61 -14.54 1.52 -33.58
C ASN A 61 -15.23 1.64 -32.20
N ASN A 62 -14.84 0.81 -31.24
CA ASN A 62 -15.27 0.89 -29.85
C ASN A 62 -14.27 1.66 -28.95
N ALA A 63 -13.20 2.21 -29.54
CA ALA A 63 -12.24 3.01 -28.81
C ALA A 63 -12.84 4.38 -28.48
N VAL A 64 -13.06 4.61 -27.19
CA VAL A 64 -13.42 5.94 -26.67
C VAL A 64 -12.27 6.90 -27.00
N THR A 65 -12.55 7.92 -27.82
CA THR A 65 -11.54 8.90 -28.24
C THR A 65 -11.19 9.82 -27.06
N ALA A 66 -9.96 10.36 -27.03
CA ALA A 66 -9.54 11.29 -25.97
C ALA A 66 -10.46 12.52 -25.85
N ASP A 67 -11.11 12.91 -26.96
CA ASP A 67 -12.10 13.99 -27.03
C ASP A 67 -13.32 13.76 -26.13
N TYR A 68 -13.71 12.48 -25.91
CA TYR A 68 -14.80 12.12 -25.00
C TYR A 68 -14.53 12.51 -23.55
N PHE A 69 -13.26 12.56 -23.13
CA PHE A 69 -12.87 12.88 -21.76
C PHE A 69 -12.60 14.37 -21.54
N VAL A 70 -12.66 15.19 -22.60
CA VAL A 70 -12.44 16.63 -22.51
C VAL A 70 -13.59 17.29 -21.75
N GLY A 71 -13.26 18.00 -20.67
CA GLY A 71 -14.24 18.69 -19.81
C GLY A 71 -14.91 17.80 -18.76
N LYS A 72 -14.57 16.51 -18.72
CA LYS A 72 -15.04 15.58 -17.68
C LYS A 72 -14.26 15.75 -16.38
N SER A 73 -14.90 15.43 -15.26
CA SER A 73 -14.26 15.52 -13.94
C SER A 73 -13.11 14.52 -13.80
N SER A 74 -12.00 14.96 -13.21
CA SER A 74 -10.85 14.13 -12.82
C SER A 74 -10.92 13.65 -11.37
N ASP A 75 -12.02 13.92 -10.68
CA ASP A 75 -12.16 13.58 -9.27
C ASP A 75 -12.50 12.10 -9.10
N ASN A 76 -11.51 11.34 -8.63
CA ASN A 76 -11.58 9.92 -8.30
C ASN A 76 -11.43 9.66 -6.80
N TYR A 77 -11.74 10.65 -5.95
CA TYR A 77 -11.69 10.48 -4.51
C TYR A 77 -12.99 9.88 -3.95
N LEU A 78 -12.86 9.18 -2.83
CA LEU A 78 -14.00 8.82 -1.99
C LEU A 78 -14.28 9.94 -0.99
N LYS A 79 -15.57 10.21 -0.79
CA LYS A 79 -16.07 11.05 0.31
C LYS A 79 -16.10 10.28 1.62
N SER A 80 -16.42 8.99 1.57
CA SER A 80 -16.44 8.09 2.72
C SER A 80 -16.05 6.67 2.33
N LEU A 81 -15.44 5.96 3.28
CA LEU A 81 -15.11 4.53 3.19
C LEU A 81 -15.31 3.92 4.57
N ASN A 82 -16.08 2.85 4.65
CA ASN A 82 -16.41 2.17 5.90
C ASN A 82 -16.51 0.66 5.69
N VAL A 83 -16.12 -0.10 6.72
CA VAL A 83 -16.32 -1.55 6.78
C VAL A 83 -17.20 -1.86 7.97
N GLU A 84 -18.31 -2.55 7.75
CA GLU A 84 -19.29 -2.81 8.81
C GLU A 84 -18.65 -3.59 9.97
N GLY A 85 -18.74 -3.04 11.18
CA GLY A 85 -18.20 -3.65 12.40
C GLY A 85 -16.69 -3.47 12.62
N TYR A 86 -16.00 -2.71 11.76
CA TYR A 86 -14.56 -2.49 11.87
C TYR A 86 -14.18 -1.02 11.72
N GLU A 87 -13.16 -0.59 12.47
CA GLU A 87 -12.56 0.72 12.34
C GLU A 87 -11.37 0.67 11.39
N LEU A 88 -11.29 1.62 10.47
CA LEU A 88 -10.11 1.82 9.63
C LEU A 88 -8.97 2.42 10.46
N SER A 89 -7.78 1.87 10.30
CA SER A 89 -6.54 2.39 10.87
C SER A 89 -5.55 2.69 9.75
N PRO A 90 -5.20 3.95 9.50
CA PRO A 90 -5.69 5.17 10.16
C PRO A 90 -7.17 5.48 9.83
N GLU A 91 -7.75 6.45 10.54
CA GLU A 91 -9.07 6.98 10.19
C GLU A 91 -9.11 7.43 8.71
N PHE A 92 -10.29 7.32 8.10
CA PHE A 92 -10.43 7.58 6.68
C PHE A 92 -9.96 8.99 6.31
N ASN A 93 -9.03 9.04 5.37
CA ASN A 93 -8.56 10.27 4.74
C ASN A 93 -8.45 10.02 3.25
N ARG A 94 -9.23 10.76 2.44
CA ARG A 94 -9.33 10.57 0.99
C ARG A 94 -7.99 10.57 0.24
N GLN A 95 -6.95 11.21 0.79
CA GLN A 95 -5.62 11.29 0.19
C GLN A 95 -4.75 10.06 0.47
N MET A 96 -5.14 9.22 1.42
CA MET A 96 -4.47 7.95 1.67
C MET A 96 -5.01 6.87 0.75
N ASP A 97 -4.14 5.92 0.42
CA ASP A 97 -4.47 4.79 -0.45
C ASP A 97 -4.64 3.49 0.33
N THR A 98 -4.11 3.41 1.56
CA THR A 98 -4.03 2.16 2.31
C THR A 98 -4.54 2.33 3.72
N TYR A 99 -5.36 1.38 4.15
CA TYR A 99 -5.87 1.26 5.51
C TYR A 99 -5.73 -0.17 6.00
N THR A 100 -5.80 -0.35 7.31
CA THR A 100 -5.85 -1.67 7.93
C THR A 100 -7.09 -1.78 8.80
N ILE A 101 -7.81 -2.90 8.69
CA ILE A 101 -8.80 -3.33 9.68
C ILE A 101 -8.23 -4.49 10.50
N TYR A 102 -8.66 -4.56 11.75
CA TYR A 102 -8.23 -5.61 12.67
C TYR A 102 -9.39 -6.54 12.98
N VAL A 103 -9.20 -7.84 12.74
CA VAL A 103 -10.19 -8.90 13.00
C VAL A 103 -9.78 -9.73 14.22
N LYS A 104 -10.78 -10.20 14.97
CA LYS A 104 -10.54 -11.07 16.15
C LYS A 104 -10.16 -12.49 15.77
N ASP A 105 -10.68 -12.96 14.64
CA ASP A 105 -10.52 -14.33 14.16
C ASP A 105 -10.15 -14.29 12.68
N ASP A 106 -9.05 -14.95 12.33
CA ASP A 106 -8.55 -15.02 10.95
C ASP A 106 -9.46 -15.85 10.04
N SER A 107 -10.38 -16.63 10.62
CA SER A 107 -11.43 -17.38 9.92
C SER A 107 -12.49 -16.46 9.30
N ILE A 108 -12.60 -15.21 9.76
CA ILE A 108 -13.51 -14.22 9.17
C ILE A 108 -12.94 -13.80 7.82
N ASN A 109 -13.71 -14.07 6.77
CA ASN A 109 -13.32 -13.83 5.38
C ASN A 109 -14.34 -13.02 4.59
N THR A 110 -15.47 -12.63 5.20
CA THR A 110 -16.54 -11.90 4.53
C THR A 110 -16.74 -10.56 5.21
N PHE A 111 -16.72 -9.50 4.41
CA PHE A 111 -16.75 -8.12 4.87
C PHE A 111 -17.77 -7.34 4.07
N ASN A 112 -18.56 -6.50 4.74
CA ASN A 112 -19.46 -5.58 4.06
C ASN A 112 -18.80 -4.19 3.99
N VAL A 113 -18.46 -3.76 2.78
CA VAL A 113 -17.75 -2.50 2.53
C VAL A 113 -18.70 -1.48 1.91
N THR A 114 -18.80 -0.31 2.51
CA THR A 114 -19.58 0.81 1.98
C THR A 114 -18.65 1.98 1.66
N ALA A 115 -18.89 2.63 0.51
CA ALA A 115 -18.13 3.79 0.09
C ALA A 115 -19.02 4.75 -0.71
N GLU A 116 -18.72 6.04 -0.63
CA GLU A 116 -19.40 7.08 -1.39
C GLU A 116 -18.36 7.88 -2.18
N PRO A 117 -18.59 8.17 -3.48
CA PRO A 117 -17.66 8.96 -4.26
C PRO A 117 -17.78 10.45 -3.87
N ASP A 118 -16.68 11.19 -3.97
CA ASP A 118 -16.72 12.65 -3.80
C ASP A 118 -17.41 13.31 -5.00
N ASN A 119 -17.23 12.73 -6.18
CA ASN A 119 -17.92 13.13 -7.40
C ASN A 119 -18.98 12.10 -7.81
N GLU A 120 -20.23 12.55 -7.97
CA GLU A 120 -21.36 11.67 -8.32
C GLU A 120 -21.23 10.95 -9.68
N ASN A 121 -20.41 11.48 -10.59
CA ASN A 121 -20.14 10.86 -11.89
C ASN A 121 -19.00 9.83 -11.84
N ALA A 122 -18.29 9.72 -10.71
CA ALA A 122 -17.27 8.70 -10.53
C ALA A 122 -17.90 7.32 -10.27
N LYS A 123 -17.29 6.28 -10.85
CA LYS A 123 -17.73 4.89 -10.70
C LYS A 123 -16.91 4.21 -9.61
N ILE A 124 -17.59 3.51 -8.70
CA ILE A 124 -16.94 2.70 -7.67
C ILE A 124 -17.13 1.21 -7.97
N GLU A 125 -16.06 0.43 -7.80
CA GLU A 125 -16.06 -1.03 -7.82
C GLU A 125 -15.37 -1.57 -6.55
N GLY A 126 -15.77 -2.76 -6.08
CA GLY A 126 -15.19 -3.38 -4.88
C GLY A 126 -15.92 -3.05 -3.57
N THR A 127 -17.17 -2.59 -3.64
CA THR A 127 -18.07 -2.37 -2.49
C THR A 127 -19.14 -3.46 -2.37
N GLY A 128 -19.81 -3.50 -1.21
CA GLY A 128 -20.82 -4.50 -0.85
C GLY A 128 -20.23 -5.65 -0.05
N THR A 129 -20.87 -6.81 -0.12
CA THR A 129 -20.37 -8.03 0.53
C THR A 129 -19.24 -8.64 -0.27
N ILE A 130 -18.02 -8.52 0.24
CA ILE A 130 -16.79 -9.05 -0.35
C ILE A 130 -16.31 -10.24 0.46
N THR A 131 -16.02 -11.35 -0.21
CA THR A 131 -15.36 -12.51 0.38
C THR A 131 -13.91 -12.55 -0.08
N VAL A 132 -12.98 -12.52 0.88
CA VAL A 132 -11.53 -12.61 0.64
C VAL A 132 -11.03 -14.04 0.83
N SER A 133 -9.94 -14.40 0.16
CA SER A 133 -9.29 -15.69 0.39
C SER A 133 -8.39 -15.62 1.63
N GLN A 134 -8.04 -16.77 2.20
CA GLN A 134 -7.08 -16.81 3.33
C GLN A 134 -5.66 -16.42 2.90
N GLU A 135 -5.33 -16.60 1.62
CA GLU A 135 -4.03 -16.24 1.05
C GLU A 135 -3.92 -14.74 0.76
N GLU A 136 -5.03 -14.12 0.34
CA GLU A 136 -5.09 -12.71 -0.05
C GLU A 136 -6.05 -11.95 0.88
N ARG A 137 -5.50 -11.45 1.98
CA ARG A 137 -6.22 -10.69 3.01
C ARG A 137 -6.33 -9.19 2.68
N LEU A 138 -6.73 -8.90 1.44
CA LEU A 138 -6.78 -7.55 0.88
C LEU A 138 -8.15 -7.30 0.24
N ILE A 139 -8.69 -6.09 0.42
CA ILE A 139 -9.85 -5.61 -0.31
C ILE A 139 -9.44 -4.37 -1.09
N ASN A 140 -9.65 -4.39 -2.41
CA ASN A 140 -9.34 -3.27 -3.30
C ASN A 140 -10.63 -2.62 -3.79
N ILE A 141 -10.76 -1.33 -3.51
CA ILE A 141 -11.86 -0.48 -3.95
C ILE A 141 -11.33 0.42 -5.06
N LYS A 142 -11.90 0.31 -6.26
CA LYS A 142 -11.49 1.10 -7.43
C LYS A 142 -12.46 2.24 -7.64
N VAL A 143 -11.94 3.44 -7.82
CA VAL A 143 -12.72 4.64 -8.14
C VAL A 143 -12.23 5.19 -9.47
N THR A 144 -13.09 5.15 -10.48
CA THR A 144 -12.81 5.67 -11.81
C THR A 144 -13.55 6.99 -11.96
N ALA A 145 -12.81 8.09 -12.12
CA ALA A 145 -13.37 9.39 -12.43
C ALA A 145 -14.03 9.40 -13.81
N GLU A 146 -14.83 10.42 -14.07
CA GLU A 146 -15.55 10.56 -15.33
C GLU A 146 -14.60 10.71 -16.54
N ASN A 147 -13.44 11.34 -16.33
CA ASN A 147 -12.38 11.47 -17.32
C ASN A 147 -11.53 10.19 -17.50
N GLY A 148 -11.80 9.13 -16.74
CA GLY A 148 -11.07 7.87 -16.77
C GLY A 148 -9.93 7.74 -15.75
N ASP A 149 -9.61 8.77 -14.97
CA ASP A 149 -8.57 8.69 -13.95
C ASP A 149 -8.94 7.67 -12.86
N LEU A 150 -8.03 6.77 -12.54
CA LEU A 150 -8.25 5.68 -11.59
C LEU A 150 -7.52 5.93 -10.28
N LYS A 151 -8.23 5.76 -9.17
CA LYS A 151 -7.65 5.63 -7.82
C LYS A 151 -8.06 4.31 -7.20
N VAL A 152 -7.15 3.70 -6.45
CA VAL A 152 -7.41 2.44 -5.74
C VAL A 152 -7.18 2.66 -4.25
N TYR A 153 -8.19 2.32 -3.46
CA TYR A 153 -8.09 2.25 -2.01
C TYR A 153 -7.97 0.79 -1.59
N THR A 154 -6.95 0.47 -0.79
CA THR A 154 -6.65 -0.88 -0.32
C THR A 154 -6.90 -0.98 1.17
N ILE A 155 -7.65 -2.00 1.57
CA ILE A 155 -7.90 -2.35 2.97
C ILE A 155 -7.18 -3.66 3.26
N ASN A 156 -6.17 -3.60 4.12
CA ASN A 156 -5.47 -4.74 4.66
C ASN A 156 -6.25 -5.33 5.84
N ILE A 157 -6.33 -6.64 5.91
CA ILE A 157 -7.05 -7.32 6.99
C ILE A 157 -6.03 -8.06 7.86
N GLU A 158 -5.79 -7.54 9.05
CA GLU A 158 -4.86 -8.12 10.02
C GLU A 158 -5.58 -8.64 11.25
N ASN A 159 -4.90 -9.53 12.00
CA ASN A 159 -5.39 -9.97 13.30
C ASN A 159 -5.26 -8.85 14.34
N GLU A 160 -6.24 -8.68 15.24
CA GLU A 160 -6.19 -7.74 16.37
C GLU A 160 -4.92 -7.89 17.23
N SER A 161 -4.34 -9.09 17.29
CA SER A 161 -3.08 -9.36 17.99
C SER A 161 -1.90 -8.56 17.42
N ASN A 162 -1.97 -8.17 16.15
CA ASN A 162 -0.95 -7.38 15.46
C ASN A 162 -1.17 -5.87 15.58
N LYS A 163 -2.29 -5.43 16.18
CA LYS A 163 -2.59 -4.01 16.34
C LYS A 163 -1.47 -3.32 17.13
N PRO A 164 -0.83 -2.27 16.60
CA PRO A 164 0.21 -1.55 17.31
C PRO A 164 -0.38 -1.01 18.62
N LYS A 165 0.21 -1.42 19.74
CA LYS A 165 -0.20 -0.91 21.05
C LYS A 165 0.03 0.59 21.03
N ALA A 166 -1.03 1.36 21.26
CA ALA A 166 -0.91 2.80 21.43
C ALA A 166 0.15 3.05 22.51
N VAL A 167 1.30 3.59 22.12
CA VAL A 167 2.26 4.14 23.07
C VAL A 167 1.53 5.36 23.63
N ALA A 168 0.91 5.20 24.80
CA ALA A 168 0.34 6.32 25.55
C ALA A 168 1.41 7.42 25.55
N GLY A 169 1.09 8.55 24.92
CA GLY A 169 2.07 9.58 24.57
C GLY A 169 2.94 9.89 25.78
N ASN A 170 4.23 9.52 25.70
CA ASN A 170 5.20 9.94 26.69
C ASN A 170 5.39 11.46 26.49
N ILE A 171 4.60 12.25 27.20
CA ILE A 171 4.86 13.69 27.34
C ILE A 171 6.24 13.82 27.98
N ASN A 172 7.24 14.25 27.19
CA ASN A 172 8.63 14.30 27.64
C ASN A 172 8.69 15.09 28.94
N MET A 173 9.26 14.49 29.98
CA MET A 173 9.30 15.07 31.33
C MET A 173 9.92 16.48 31.34
N ASN A 174 10.80 16.78 30.38
CA ASN A 174 11.35 18.11 30.15
C ASN A 174 10.28 19.19 29.89
N TYR A 175 9.23 18.90 29.12
CA TYR A 175 8.15 19.87 28.89
C TYR A 175 7.33 20.15 30.15
N ILE A 176 7.08 19.12 30.97
CA ILE A 176 6.38 19.27 32.26
C ILE A 176 7.21 20.15 33.21
N ILE A 177 8.53 19.92 33.26
CA ILE A 177 9.46 20.73 34.07
C ILE A 177 9.49 22.19 33.58
N ILE A 178 9.51 22.44 32.27
CA ILE A 178 9.50 23.80 31.72
C ILE A 178 8.21 24.54 32.08
N ILE A 179 7.04 23.90 31.95
CA ILE A 179 5.74 24.52 32.32
C ILE A 179 5.69 24.85 33.82
N ALA A 180 6.19 23.96 34.68
CA ALA A 180 6.25 24.20 36.13
C ALA A 180 7.13 25.41 36.49
N ILE A 181 8.27 25.58 35.81
CA ILE A 181 9.16 26.73 36.00
C ILE A 181 8.48 28.04 35.57
N ILE A 182 7.76 28.04 34.44
CA ILE A 182 7.04 29.23 33.96
C ILE A 182 5.95 29.65 34.97
N ILE A 183 5.17 28.70 35.49
CA ILE A 183 4.14 28.97 36.51
C ILE A 183 4.77 29.60 37.77
N LEU A 184 5.92 29.08 38.21
CA LEU A 184 6.61 29.57 39.39
C LEU A 184 7.17 30.98 39.17
N LEU A 185 7.71 31.29 38.00
CA LEU A 185 8.15 32.64 37.62
C LEU A 185 6.99 33.64 37.59
N VAL A 186 5.84 33.27 37.02
CA VAL A 186 4.65 34.14 37.00
C VAL A 186 4.14 34.42 38.42
N ALA A 187 4.13 33.42 39.30
CA ALA A 187 3.75 33.60 40.70
C ALA A 187 4.69 34.57 41.43
N VAL A 188 6.01 34.47 41.21
CA VAL A 188 7.00 35.40 41.77
C VAL A 188 6.79 36.82 41.26
N ILE A 189 6.56 37.01 39.96
CA ILE A 189 6.26 38.31 39.37
C ILE A 189 4.99 38.92 39.97
N ALA A 190 3.92 38.12 40.13
CA ALA A 190 2.68 38.57 40.74
C ALA A 190 2.87 39.03 42.19
N ILE A 191 3.69 38.33 42.98
CA ILE A 191 4.03 38.72 44.36
C ILE A 191 4.80 40.05 44.37
N ILE A 192 5.75 40.24 43.46
CA ILE A 192 6.52 41.48 43.35
C ILE A 192 5.61 42.66 42.99
N ILE A 193 4.71 42.48 42.01
CA ILE A 193 3.74 43.52 41.62
C ILE A 193 2.83 43.88 42.80
N LYS A 194 2.31 42.88 43.52
CA LYS A 194 1.44 43.10 44.68
C LYS A 194 2.16 43.83 45.82
N LYS A 195 3.46 43.59 46.00
CA LYS A 195 4.29 44.29 47.00
C LYS A 195 4.62 45.73 46.60
N LYS A 196 4.69 46.04 45.31
CA LYS A 196 4.98 47.39 44.79
C LYS A 196 3.76 48.32 44.85
N ASN A 197 2.55 47.75 44.85
CA ASN A 197 1.28 48.49 44.92
C ASN A 197 0.73 48.65 46.35
N LYS A 198 1.52 48.33 47.38
CA LYS A 198 1.18 48.49 48.79
C LYS A 198 2.20 49.41 49.45
#